data_AF-A0A9E7R4F2-F1
#
_entry.id   AF-A0A9E7R4F2-F1
#
_cell.length_a   1.000
_cell.length_b   1.000
_cell.length_c   1.000
_cell.angle_alpha   90.00
_cell.angle_beta   90.00
_cell.angle_gamma   90.00
#
_symmetry.space_group_name_H-M   'P 1'
#
loop_
_entity.id
_entity.type
_entity.pdbx_description
1 polymer ?
#
loop_
_entity_poly.entity_id
_entity_poly.type
_entity_poly.pdbx_seq_one_letter_code
_entity_poly.pdbx_strand_id
1 'polypeptide(L)'
;MSENRRFVPRGELDPNRDLGVAAGLVLLGAVVPLLVDLLAHDLLALYLPGMAGVAVAAVGVGFCLWLVVEWRDLDRPNVAVAAVLVPAALFAAVPVLGAAGLFAHVPDHLYVSFEAVFGYFGGIALGGLGAVGLSVALERRDSVPDPRRVATGAAVVLVVGLALVAGVNFAAASSATVTSMEAGLAPVSDPALNVTVEGASAEMRVTVVGPTGASVTERVSRDDLEDGRTTVSARLWNDETPPDGYLAKANGTYRVRVTTLAGVTVDRATFEADPGVALRVVETDSARGELDWNRSDPGSQHEVRVGVVVTNDGAFHTSAEASVAVPGEARDPRSGTYYFAPGETEAVVVGIPEEAVERLRDEGSETVTVTVWQSRHRDRLLATVEVPLPDEESDPGPRP
;
A
#
# COMPACT_ATOMS: atom_id res chain seq x y z
N MET A 1 -9.58 -45.26 -54.74
CA MET A 1 -8.60 -44.22 -55.10
C MET A 1 -8.04 -43.64 -53.81
N SER A 2 -6.96 -44.24 -53.29
CA SER A 2 -6.23 -43.72 -52.15
C SER A 2 -5.26 -42.66 -52.65
N GLU A 3 -5.51 -41.39 -52.31
CA GLU A 3 -4.54 -40.33 -52.57
C GLU A 3 -3.26 -40.62 -51.79
N ASN A 4 -2.22 -40.92 -52.56
CA ASN A 4 -0.84 -40.99 -52.10
C ASN A 4 -0.45 -39.58 -51.61
N ARG A 5 -0.65 -39.30 -50.31
CA ARG A 5 -0.05 -38.13 -49.66
C ARG A 5 1.46 -38.29 -49.78
N ARG A 6 2.05 -37.62 -50.78
CA ARG A 6 3.50 -37.48 -50.92
C ARG A 6 4.02 -36.93 -49.59
N PHE A 7 4.76 -37.77 -48.88
CA PHE A 7 5.64 -37.38 -47.80
C PHE A 7 6.64 -36.39 -48.41
N VAL A 8 6.38 -35.09 -48.29
CA VAL A 8 7.39 -34.08 -48.59
C VAL A 8 8.44 -34.28 -47.50
N PRO A 9 9.67 -34.70 -47.82
CA PRO A 9 10.70 -34.86 -46.81
C PRO A 9 10.85 -33.50 -46.12
N ARG A 10 10.56 -33.47 -44.82
CA ARG A 10 10.94 -32.35 -43.95
C ARG A 10 12.41 -32.11 -44.23
N GLY A 11 12.77 -30.90 -44.68
CA GLY A 11 14.16 -30.56 -44.92
C GLY A 11 14.95 -30.93 -43.68
N GLU A 12 15.98 -31.76 -43.81
CA GLU A 12 16.87 -32.15 -42.71
C GLU A 12 17.46 -30.86 -42.12
N LEU A 13 16.81 -30.35 -41.08
CA LEU A 13 17.36 -29.31 -40.25
C LEU A 13 18.47 -29.96 -39.42
N ASP A 14 19.62 -29.30 -39.36
CA ASP A 14 20.76 -29.73 -38.58
C ASP A 14 20.33 -29.88 -37.10
N PRO A 15 20.40 -31.08 -36.51
CA PRO A 15 19.93 -31.33 -35.15
C PRO A 15 20.64 -30.43 -34.11
N ASN A 16 21.87 -30.00 -34.39
CA ASN A 16 22.58 -29.06 -33.51
C ASN A 16 22.00 -27.64 -33.57
N ARG A 17 21.48 -27.24 -34.73
CA ARG A 17 20.87 -25.92 -34.92
C ARG A 17 19.53 -25.84 -34.19
N ASP A 18 18.72 -26.89 -34.28
CA ASP A 18 17.40 -26.92 -33.63
C ASP A 18 17.51 -26.93 -32.10
N LEU A 19 18.48 -27.65 -31.54
CA LEU A 19 18.77 -27.61 -30.11
C LEU A 19 19.19 -26.20 -29.65
N GLY A 20 20.04 -25.52 -30.41
CA GLY A 20 20.45 -24.15 -30.11
C GLY A 20 19.28 -23.16 -30.13
N VAL A 21 18.40 -23.26 -31.12
CA VAL A 21 17.19 -22.43 -31.22
C VAL A 21 16.23 -22.73 -30.06
N ALA A 22 16.00 -24.01 -29.75
CA ALA A 22 15.16 -24.42 -28.64
C ALA A 22 15.70 -23.92 -27.29
N ALA A 23 17.01 -24.06 -27.06
CA ALA A 23 17.67 -23.57 -25.86
C ALA A 23 17.55 -22.04 -25.72
N GLY A 24 17.74 -21.30 -26.81
CA GLY A 24 17.56 -19.84 -26.82
C GLY A 24 16.13 -19.41 -26.49
N LEU A 25 15.12 -20.13 -27.00
CA LEU A 25 13.71 -19.85 -26.70
C LEU A 25 13.35 -20.15 -25.25
N VAL A 26 13.80 -21.27 -24.70
CA VAL A 26 13.60 -21.62 -23.28
C VAL A 26 14.30 -20.59 -22.39
N LEU A 27 15.51 -20.17 -22.75
CA LEU A 27 16.26 -19.13 -22.02
C LEU A 27 15.50 -17.81 -22.02
N LEU A 28 15.02 -17.36 -23.18
CA LEU A 28 14.18 -16.16 -23.29
C LEU A 28 12.90 -16.30 -22.46
N GLY A 29 12.25 -17.46 -22.53
CA GLY A 29 11.08 -17.78 -21.73
C GLY A 29 11.34 -17.77 -20.22
N ALA A 30 12.55 -18.12 -19.77
CA ALA A 30 12.91 -18.06 -18.36
C ALA A 30 13.28 -16.63 -17.91
N VAL A 31 13.95 -15.85 -18.76
CA VAL A 31 14.47 -14.52 -18.41
C VAL A 31 13.43 -13.41 -18.56
N VAL A 32 12.60 -13.44 -19.61
CA VAL A 32 11.63 -12.35 -19.88
C VAL A 32 10.60 -12.20 -18.75
N PRO A 33 9.94 -13.25 -18.24
CA PRO A 33 9.00 -13.09 -17.14
C PRO A 33 9.68 -12.59 -15.87
N LEU A 34 10.94 -12.97 -15.63
CA LEU A 34 11.74 -12.49 -14.49
C LEU A 34 12.07 -10.99 -14.66
N LEU A 35 12.40 -10.53 -15.87
CA LEU A 35 12.56 -9.10 -16.16
C LEU A 35 11.25 -8.32 -16.03
N VAL A 36 10.13 -8.90 -16.46
CA VAL A 36 8.81 -8.28 -16.27
C VAL A 36 8.48 -8.19 -14.78
N ASP A 37 8.77 -9.23 -14.01
CA ASP A 37 8.61 -9.22 -12.55
C ASP A 37 9.52 -8.19 -11.89
N LEU A 38 10.78 -8.08 -12.29
CA LEU A 38 11.69 -7.03 -11.81
C LEU A 38 11.19 -5.60 -12.10
N LEU A 39 10.69 -5.36 -13.31
CA LEU A 39 10.28 -4.02 -13.75
C LEU A 39 8.89 -3.64 -13.25
N ALA A 40 8.07 -4.63 -12.91
CA ALA A 40 6.67 -4.46 -12.54
C ALA A 40 6.34 -5.21 -11.24
N HIS A 41 7.30 -5.38 -10.33
CA HIS A 41 7.14 -6.19 -9.12
C HIS A 41 6.00 -5.67 -8.26
N ASP A 42 6.02 -4.37 -7.95
CA ASP A 42 4.96 -3.70 -7.21
C ASP A 42 3.59 -3.85 -7.90
N LEU A 43 3.59 -3.97 -9.23
CA LEU A 43 2.40 -4.23 -10.02
C LEU A 43 1.95 -5.68 -9.94
N LEU A 44 2.83 -6.67 -10.00
CA LEU A 44 2.46 -8.09 -10.04
C LEU A 44 2.20 -8.67 -8.65
N ALA A 45 2.92 -8.21 -7.63
CA ALA A 45 2.76 -8.66 -6.24
C ALA A 45 1.34 -8.39 -5.71
N LEU A 46 0.66 -7.37 -6.25
CA LEU A 46 -0.74 -7.07 -5.94
C LEU A 46 -1.73 -8.09 -6.52
N TYR A 47 -1.37 -8.88 -7.55
CA TYR A 47 -2.28 -9.71 -8.35
C TYR A 47 -2.00 -11.20 -8.25
N LEU A 48 -0.74 -11.55 -8.16
CA LEU A 48 -0.28 -12.93 -8.19
C LEU A 48 0.52 -13.18 -6.92
N PRO A 49 -0.03 -13.91 -5.92
CA PRO A 49 0.80 -14.42 -4.84
C PRO A 49 1.93 -15.25 -5.47
N GLY A 50 3.14 -15.19 -4.92
CA GLY A 50 4.38 -15.59 -5.63
C GLY A 50 4.29 -16.90 -6.44
N MET A 51 3.69 -17.96 -5.88
CA MET A 51 3.52 -19.25 -6.58
C MET A 51 2.54 -19.22 -7.77
N ALA A 52 1.51 -18.36 -7.73
CA ALA A 52 0.63 -18.13 -8.86
C ALA A 52 1.37 -17.44 -10.01
N GLY A 53 2.30 -16.52 -9.70
CA GLY A 53 3.17 -15.87 -10.70
C GLY A 53 4.03 -16.89 -11.45
N VAL A 54 4.63 -17.83 -10.72
CA VAL A 54 5.40 -18.95 -11.29
C VAL A 54 4.54 -19.78 -12.25
N ALA A 55 3.32 -20.14 -11.83
CA ALA A 55 2.42 -20.95 -12.65
C ALA A 55 2.01 -20.22 -13.94
N VAL A 56 1.70 -18.92 -13.86
CA VAL A 56 1.35 -18.10 -15.03
C VAL A 56 2.53 -17.99 -15.99
N ALA A 57 3.74 -17.75 -15.48
CA ALA A 57 4.95 -17.72 -16.29
C ALA A 57 5.20 -19.06 -17.00
N ALA A 58 5.10 -20.18 -16.26
CA ALA A 58 5.25 -21.53 -16.80
C ALA A 58 4.25 -21.84 -17.92
N VAL A 59 2.97 -21.52 -17.71
CA VAL A 59 1.90 -21.73 -18.71
C VAL A 59 2.14 -20.85 -19.94
N GLY A 60 2.47 -19.56 -19.75
CA GLY A 60 2.75 -18.64 -20.85
C GLY A 60 3.94 -19.09 -21.70
N VAL A 61 5.03 -19.50 -21.06
CA VAL A 61 6.23 -20.01 -21.73
C VAL A 61 5.94 -21.32 -22.45
N GLY A 62 5.24 -22.25 -21.80
CA GLY A 62 4.81 -23.50 -22.42
C GLY A 62 3.94 -23.27 -23.66
N PHE A 63 2.98 -22.34 -23.58
CA PHE A 63 2.13 -21.97 -24.71
C PHE A 63 2.93 -21.37 -25.87
N CYS A 64 3.84 -20.43 -25.59
CA CYS A 64 4.72 -19.85 -26.61
C CYS A 64 5.63 -20.90 -27.27
N LEU A 65 6.24 -21.78 -26.46
CA LEU A 65 7.06 -22.88 -26.97
C LEU A 65 6.23 -23.82 -27.85
N TRP A 66 5.01 -24.15 -27.45
CA TRP A 66 4.10 -24.97 -28.25
C TRP A 66 3.79 -24.31 -29.60
N LEU A 67 3.44 -23.01 -29.62
CA LEU A 67 3.21 -22.28 -30.87
C LEU A 67 4.44 -22.32 -31.79
N VAL A 68 5.64 -22.13 -31.24
CA VAL A 68 6.86 -22.14 -32.04
C VAL A 68 7.20 -23.54 -32.56
N VAL A 69 6.99 -24.59 -31.76
CA VAL A 69 7.13 -25.99 -32.20
C VAL A 69 6.25 -26.24 -33.42
N GLU A 70 4.97 -25.85 -33.37
CA GLU A 70 4.03 -26.10 -34.47
C GLU A 70 4.29 -25.21 -35.70
N TRP A 71 4.70 -23.96 -35.51
CA TRP A 71 4.93 -23.03 -36.63
C TRP A 71 6.29 -23.17 -37.30
N ARG A 72 7.33 -23.54 -36.55
CA ARG A 72 8.72 -23.66 -37.05
C ARG A 72 9.15 -25.11 -37.27
N ASP A 73 8.27 -26.08 -37.02
CA ASP A 73 8.58 -27.51 -37.06
C ASP A 73 9.81 -27.88 -36.23
N LEU A 74 9.98 -27.28 -35.04
CA LEU A 74 11.13 -27.59 -34.20
C LEU A 74 11.10 -29.06 -33.77
N ASP A 75 12.28 -29.67 -33.74
CA ASP A 75 12.40 -31.05 -33.29
C ASP A 75 12.03 -31.19 -31.80
N ARG A 76 10.99 -31.98 -31.54
CA ARG A 76 10.36 -32.10 -30.22
C ARG A 76 11.31 -32.67 -29.14
N PRO A 77 12.15 -33.69 -29.42
CA PRO A 77 13.18 -34.14 -28.48
C PRO A 77 14.17 -33.03 -28.12
N ASN A 78 14.63 -32.24 -29.10
CA ASN A 78 15.53 -31.11 -28.83
C ASN A 78 14.88 -30.07 -27.92
N VAL A 79 13.59 -29.77 -28.13
CA VAL A 79 12.83 -28.87 -27.25
C VAL A 79 12.65 -29.45 -25.85
N ALA A 80 12.36 -30.74 -25.71
CA ALA A 80 12.24 -31.40 -24.41
C ALA A 80 13.58 -31.39 -23.65
N VAL A 81 14.70 -31.65 -24.34
CA VAL A 81 16.04 -31.58 -23.77
C VAL A 81 16.37 -30.16 -23.34
N ALA A 82 16.13 -29.16 -24.20
CA ALA A 82 16.34 -27.75 -23.87
C ALA A 82 15.50 -27.29 -22.67
N ALA A 83 14.24 -27.72 -22.59
CA ALA A 83 13.32 -27.39 -21.49
C ALA A 83 13.81 -27.89 -20.13
N VAL A 84 14.63 -28.94 -20.08
CA VAL A 84 15.21 -29.47 -18.83
C VAL A 84 16.59 -28.87 -18.57
N LEU A 85 17.47 -28.88 -19.58
CA LEU A 85 18.87 -28.48 -19.40
C LEU A 85 19.04 -26.99 -19.14
N VAL A 86 18.26 -26.13 -19.82
CA VAL A 86 18.41 -24.67 -19.68
C VAL A 86 17.99 -24.21 -18.28
N PRO A 87 16.80 -24.55 -17.74
CA PRO A 87 16.44 -24.16 -16.38
C PRO A 87 17.37 -24.76 -15.32
N ALA A 88 17.84 -26.00 -15.51
CA ALA A 88 18.81 -26.61 -14.60
C ALA A 88 20.17 -25.86 -14.61
N ALA A 89 20.65 -25.45 -15.78
CA ALA A 89 21.87 -24.66 -15.90
C ALA A 89 21.72 -23.26 -15.27
N LEU A 90 20.58 -22.59 -15.48
CA LEU A 90 20.28 -21.31 -14.86
C LEU A 90 20.23 -21.42 -13.33
N PHE A 91 19.56 -22.44 -12.82
CA PHE A 91 19.50 -22.73 -11.39
C PHE A 91 20.90 -22.98 -10.80
N ALA A 92 21.74 -23.78 -11.48
CA ALA A 92 23.11 -24.04 -11.05
C ALA A 92 24.00 -22.77 -11.09
N ALA A 93 23.67 -21.78 -11.93
CA ALA A 93 24.38 -20.52 -11.99
C ALA A 93 24.04 -19.57 -10.82
N VAL A 94 22.87 -19.69 -10.19
CA VAL A 94 22.41 -18.79 -9.10
C VAL A 94 23.40 -18.72 -7.94
N PRO A 95 23.94 -19.83 -7.37
CA PRO A 95 24.95 -19.75 -6.32
C PRO A 95 26.26 -19.09 -6.77
N VAL A 96 26.66 -19.29 -8.03
CA VAL A 96 27.88 -18.70 -8.60
C VAL A 96 27.73 -17.19 -8.74
N LEU A 97 26.56 -16.74 -9.22
CA LEU A 97 26.23 -15.31 -9.31
C LEU A 97 26.13 -14.66 -7.91
N GLY A 98 25.58 -15.37 -6.93
CA GLY A 98 25.56 -14.92 -5.55
C GLY A 98 26.95 -14.78 -4.95
N ALA A 99 27.83 -15.78 -5.14
CA ALA A 99 29.21 -15.74 -4.70
C ALA A 99 30.04 -14.63 -5.39
N ALA A 100 29.67 -14.26 -6.62
CA ALA A 100 30.26 -13.14 -7.34
C ALA A 100 29.77 -11.75 -6.85
N GLY A 101 28.90 -11.71 -5.84
CA GLY A 101 28.38 -10.46 -5.25
C GLY A 101 27.27 -9.79 -6.06
N LEU A 102 26.76 -10.43 -7.11
CA LEU A 102 25.74 -9.83 -7.98
C LEU A 102 24.41 -9.57 -7.25
N PHE A 103 24.12 -10.33 -6.19
CA PHE A 103 22.93 -10.14 -5.37
C PHE A 103 23.01 -8.96 -4.41
N ALA A 104 24.19 -8.36 -4.19
CA ALA A 104 24.33 -7.16 -3.37
C ALA A 104 23.69 -5.90 -4.01
N HIS A 105 23.23 -5.99 -5.26
CA HIS A 105 22.57 -4.91 -6.00
C HIS A 105 21.12 -5.25 -6.36
N VAL A 106 20.62 -6.39 -5.88
CA VAL A 106 19.26 -6.84 -6.11
C VAL A 106 18.38 -6.27 -4.98
N PRO A 107 17.30 -5.54 -5.28
CA PRO A 107 16.39 -4.99 -4.27
C PRO A 107 15.89 -6.06 -3.30
N ASP A 108 15.63 -5.67 -2.04
CA ASP A 108 15.35 -6.64 -0.97
C ASP A 108 14.11 -7.51 -1.21
N HIS A 109 13.12 -7.00 -1.95
CA HIS A 109 11.90 -7.73 -2.32
C HIS A 109 12.16 -8.89 -3.31
N LEU A 110 13.36 -8.96 -3.90
CA LEU A 110 13.81 -10.02 -4.79
C LEU A 110 14.79 -10.99 -4.11
N TYR A 111 14.96 -10.91 -2.79
CA TYR A 111 15.53 -12.03 -2.03
C TYR A 111 14.55 -13.20 -2.05
N VAL A 112 14.58 -13.92 -3.16
CA VAL A 112 13.77 -15.11 -3.37
C VAL A 112 14.40 -16.25 -2.59
N SER A 113 13.60 -16.98 -1.81
CA SER A 113 14.08 -18.19 -1.15
C SER A 113 14.59 -19.17 -2.21
N PHE A 114 15.60 -19.97 -1.86
CA PHE A 114 16.14 -21.00 -2.76
C PHE A 114 15.03 -21.93 -3.30
N GLU A 115 14.03 -22.21 -2.46
CA GLU A 115 12.83 -22.97 -2.82
C GLU A 115 12.00 -22.30 -3.91
N ALA A 116 11.78 -20.98 -3.84
CA ALA A 116 11.02 -20.25 -4.85
C ALA A 116 11.80 -20.11 -6.17
N VAL A 117 13.14 -20.00 -6.14
CA VAL A 117 13.98 -20.05 -7.35
C VAL A 117 13.90 -21.44 -8.01
N PHE A 118 13.96 -22.50 -7.20
CA PHE A 118 13.78 -23.87 -7.69
C PHE A 118 12.38 -24.08 -8.28
N GLY A 119 11.34 -23.60 -7.59
CA GLY A 119 9.96 -23.65 -8.04
C GLY A 119 9.75 -22.94 -9.38
N TYR A 120 10.36 -21.76 -9.56
CA TYR A 120 10.29 -21.00 -10.81
C TYR A 120 10.89 -21.78 -11.99
N PHE A 121 12.15 -22.19 -11.89
CA PHE A 121 12.81 -22.94 -12.97
C PHE A 121 12.19 -24.32 -13.21
N GLY A 122 11.74 -24.99 -12.16
CA GLY A 122 10.97 -26.24 -12.25
C GLY A 122 9.65 -26.05 -13.00
N GLY A 123 8.93 -24.96 -12.73
CA GLY A 123 7.71 -24.58 -13.45
C GLY A 123 7.96 -24.38 -14.94
N ILE A 124 9.00 -23.62 -15.31
CA ILE A 124 9.37 -23.40 -16.72
C ILE A 124 9.69 -24.73 -17.43
N ALA A 125 10.45 -25.62 -16.78
CA ALA A 125 10.77 -26.93 -17.34
C ALA A 125 9.51 -27.77 -17.59
N LEU A 126 8.58 -27.81 -16.63
CA LEU A 126 7.29 -28.48 -16.79
C LEU A 126 6.44 -27.86 -17.90
N GLY A 127 6.44 -26.53 -18.04
CA GLY A 127 5.77 -25.84 -19.13
C GLY A 127 6.30 -26.25 -20.51
N GLY A 128 7.62 -26.31 -20.66
CA GLY A 128 8.27 -26.77 -21.90
C GLY A 128 7.99 -28.25 -22.23
N LEU A 129 8.01 -29.14 -21.23
CA LEU A 129 7.63 -30.53 -21.42
C LEU A 129 6.14 -30.69 -21.76
N GLY A 130 5.28 -29.89 -21.13
CA GLY A 130 3.85 -29.82 -21.43
C GLY A 130 3.58 -29.40 -22.87
N ALA A 131 4.34 -28.43 -23.39
CA ALA A 131 4.27 -27.98 -24.79
C ALA A 131 4.54 -29.13 -25.77
N VAL A 132 5.60 -29.91 -25.52
CA VAL A 132 5.95 -31.08 -26.33
C VAL A 132 4.88 -32.17 -26.21
N GLY A 133 4.41 -32.45 -25.00
CA GLY A 133 3.35 -33.42 -24.75
C GLY A 133 2.06 -33.08 -25.49
N LEU A 134 1.66 -31.80 -25.49
CA LEU A 134 0.48 -31.30 -26.20
C LEU A 134 0.63 -31.46 -27.72
N SER A 135 1.79 -31.10 -28.27
CA SER A 135 2.10 -31.30 -29.71
C SER A 135 1.97 -32.77 -30.12
N VAL A 136 2.56 -33.68 -29.35
CA VAL A 136 2.48 -35.13 -29.62
C VAL A 136 1.04 -35.64 -29.48
N ALA A 137 0.28 -35.16 -28.49
CA ALA A 137 -1.10 -35.57 -28.28
C ALA A 137 -2.02 -35.12 -29.42
N LEU A 138 -1.82 -33.93 -29.98
CA LEU A 138 -2.58 -33.42 -31.12
C LEU A 138 -2.29 -34.21 -32.39
N GLU A 139 -1.03 -34.53 -32.65
CA GLU A 139 -0.63 -35.32 -33.83
C GLU A 139 -1.21 -36.75 -33.80
N ARG A 140 -1.38 -37.32 -32.61
CA ARG A 140 -1.98 -38.66 -32.43
C ARG A 140 -3.50 -38.70 -32.65
N ARG A 141 -4.18 -37.57 -32.80
CA ARG A 141 -5.63 -37.52 -33.03
C ARG A 141 -5.93 -37.25 -34.48
N ASP A 142 -6.37 -38.30 -35.19
CA ASP A 142 -6.74 -38.25 -36.61
C ASP A 142 -7.90 -37.28 -36.95
N SER A 143 -8.67 -36.85 -35.93
CA SER A 143 -9.83 -35.97 -36.09
C SER A 143 -9.53 -34.47 -35.93
N VAL A 144 -8.30 -34.10 -35.57
CA VAL A 144 -7.95 -32.70 -35.30
C VAL A 144 -7.48 -32.03 -36.61
N PRO A 145 -7.90 -30.78 -36.89
CA PRO A 145 -7.36 -30.00 -37.99
C PRO A 145 -5.82 -29.92 -37.91
N ASP A 146 -5.17 -29.63 -39.03
CA ASP A 146 -3.73 -29.37 -39.10
C ASP A 146 -3.24 -28.60 -37.84
N PRO A 147 -2.28 -29.15 -37.06
CA PRO A 147 -1.81 -28.56 -35.81
C PRO A 147 -1.45 -27.07 -35.92
N ARG A 148 -0.96 -26.62 -37.08
CA ARG A 148 -0.70 -25.20 -37.35
C ARG A 148 -1.96 -24.35 -37.33
N ARG A 149 -3.08 -24.85 -37.86
CA ARG A 149 -4.37 -24.14 -37.82
C ARG A 149 -4.92 -24.07 -36.41
N VAL A 150 -4.71 -25.12 -35.61
CA VAL A 150 -5.07 -25.12 -34.19
C VAL A 150 -4.24 -24.11 -33.42
N ALA A 151 -2.92 -24.09 -33.63
CA ALA A 151 -2.00 -23.11 -33.05
C ALA A 151 -2.38 -21.67 -33.42
N THR A 152 -2.64 -21.40 -34.71
CA THR A 152 -3.09 -20.08 -35.16
C THR A 152 -4.44 -19.69 -34.56
N GLY A 153 -5.40 -20.61 -34.51
CA GLY A 153 -6.69 -20.38 -33.86
C GLY A 153 -6.54 -20.04 -32.38
N ALA A 154 -5.71 -20.80 -31.65
CA ALA A 154 -5.42 -20.54 -30.24
C ALA A 154 -4.74 -19.18 -30.03
N ALA A 155 -3.77 -18.82 -30.87
CA ALA A 155 -3.10 -17.53 -30.82
C ALA A 155 -4.08 -16.37 -31.08
N VAL A 156 -4.96 -16.49 -32.07
CA VAL A 156 -5.98 -15.48 -32.36
C VAL A 156 -6.97 -15.35 -31.20
N VAL A 157 -7.47 -16.46 -30.66
CA VAL A 157 -8.38 -16.45 -29.50
C VAL A 157 -7.72 -15.80 -28.30
N LEU A 158 -6.43 -16.08 -28.04
CA LEU A 158 -5.69 -15.47 -26.95
C LEU A 158 -5.55 -13.96 -27.15
N VAL A 159 -5.09 -13.50 -28.33
CA VAL A 159 -4.89 -12.08 -28.62
C VAL A 159 -6.21 -11.31 -28.57
N VAL A 160 -7.27 -11.85 -29.19
CA VAL A 160 -8.60 -11.23 -29.18
C VAL A 160 -9.18 -11.24 -27.78
N GLY A 161 -9.05 -12.34 -27.03
CA GLY A 161 -9.51 -12.43 -25.64
C GLY A 161 -8.81 -11.41 -24.75
N LEU A 162 -7.48 -11.30 -24.84
CA LEU A 162 -6.70 -10.29 -24.11
C LEU A 162 -7.11 -8.88 -24.50
N ALA A 163 -7.26 -8.58 -25.81
CA ALA A 163 -7.67 -7.26 -26.28
C ALA A 163 -9.08 -6.89 -25.80
N LEU A 164 -10.02 -7.85 -25.79
CA LEU A 164 -11.38 -7.63 -25.29
C LEU A 164 -11.39 -7.39 -23.78
N VAL A 165 -10.70 -8.24 -23.00
CA VAL A 165 -10.64 -8.09 -21.53
C VAL A 165 -9.96 -6.78 -21.15
N ALA A 166 -8.81 -6.47 -21.77
CA ALA A 166 -8.10 -5.22 -21.55
C ALA A 166 -8.92 -4.00 -21.98
N GLY A 167 -9.59 -4.08 -23.14
CA GLY A 167 -10.44 -3.02 -23.66
C GLY A 167 -11.66 -2.73 -22.77
N VAL A 168 -12.34 -3.78 -22.28
CA VAL A 168 -13.47 -3.65 -21.35
C VAL A 168 -13.01 -3.07 -20.02
N ASN A 169 -11.90 -3.56 -19.47
CA ASN A 169 -11.38 -3.05 -18.21
C ASN A 169 -10.90 -1.59 -18.34
N PHE A 170 -10.26 -1.24 -19.46
CA PHE A 170 -9.85 0.13 -19.75
C PHE A 170 -11.07 1.06 -19.88
N ALA A 171 -12.09 0.67 -20.64
CA ALA A 171 -13.32 1.45 -20.79
C ALA A 171 -14.02 1.67 -19.44
N ALA A 172 -14.12 0.63 -18.61
CA ALA A 172 -14.70 0.71 -17.28
C ALA A 172 -13.87 1.63 -16.36
N ALA A 173 -12.55 1.43 -16.29
CA ALA A 173 -11.66 2.25 -15.46
C ALA A 173 -11.61 3.72 -15.93
N SER A 174 -11.81 4.00 -17.23
CA SER A 174 -11.85 5.36 -17.77
C SER A 174 -13.05 6.19 -17.30
N SER A 175 -14.05 5.56 -16.70
CA SER A 175 -15.19 6.24 -16.08
C SER A 175 -14.95 6.62 -14.62
N ALA A 176 -13.83 6.18 -14.03
CA ALA A 176 -13.55 6.41 -12.62
C ALA A 176 -13.20 7.88 -12.35
N THR A 177 -13.80 8.44 -11.30
CA THR A 177 -13.60 9.82 -10.87
C THR A 177 -13.46 9.89 -9.35
N VAL A 178 -12.63 10.81 -8.87
CA VAL A 178 -12.53 11.12 -7.44
C VAL A 178 -13.71 12.01 -7.07
N THR A 179 -14.61 11.50 -6.23
CA THR A 179 -15.84 12.22 -5.86
C THR A 179 -15.72 12.95 -4.54
N SER A 180 -14.91 12.45 -3.61
CA SER A 180 -14.58 13.18 -2.38
C SER A 180 -13.17 12.86 -1.89
N MET A 181 -12.59 13.83 -1.19
CA MET A 181 -11.33 13.70 -0.48
C MET A 181 -11.52 14.30 0.90
N GLU A 182 -11.47 13.47 1.92
CA GLU A 182 -11.79 13.86 3.29
C GLU A 182 -10.75 13.30 4.24
N ALA A 183 -10.46 14.05 5.30
CA ALA A 183 -9.67 13.49 6.37
C ALA A 183 -10.51 12.50 7.18
N GLY A 184 -9.90 11.37 7.50
CA GLY A 184 -10.54 10.31 8.23
C GLY A 184 -9.54 9.51 9.06
N LEU A 185 -9.97 8.32 9.43
CA LEU A 185 -9.17 7.33 10.11
C LEU A 185 -9.07 6.08 9.25
N ALA A 186 -7.88 5.51 9.16
CA ALA A 186 -7.70 4.16 8.63
C ALA A 186 -8.20 3.13 9.67
N PRO A 187 -8.44 1.86 9.27
CA PRO A 187 -8.67 0.79 10.23
C PRO A 187 -7.49 0.78 11.21
N VAL A 188 -7.76 0.83 12.52
CA VAL A 188 -6.78 1.02 13.63
C VAL A 188 -6.55 2.48 14.07
N SER A 189 -7.39 3.44 13.66
CA SER A 189 -7.39 4.82 14.16
C SER A 189 -6.14 5.66 13.81
N ASP A 190 -5.39 5.24 12.79
CA ASP A 190 -4.34 6.07 12.20
C ASP A 190 -4.99 7.21 11.40
N PRO A 191 -4.48 8.46 11.48
CA PRO A 191 -4.96 9.53 10.64
C PRO A 191 -4.75 9.16 9.17
N ALA A 192 -5.75 9.44 8.33
CA ALA A 192 -5.69 9.12 6.91
C ALA A 192 -6.34 10.20 6.06
N LEU A 193 -5.89 10.28 4.80
CA LEU A 193 -6.62 10.96 3.75
C LEU A 193 -7.48 9.92 3.02
N ASN A 194 -8.78 9.97 3.25
CA ASN A 194 -9.76 9.09 2.61
C ASN A 194 -10.12 9.67 1.25
N VAL A 195 -9.87 8.89 0.21
CA VAL A 195 -10.13 9.23 -1.18
C VAL A 195 -11.26 8.34 -1.68
N THR A 196 -12.39 8.95 -1.97
CA THR A 196 -13.55 8.24 -2.49
C THR A 196 -13.56 8.30 -4.00
N VAL A 197 -13.60 7.13 -4.63
CA VAL A 197 -13.61 6.97 -6.08
C VAL A 197 -14.94 6.36 -6.48
N GLU A 198 -15.57 6.93 -7.50
CA GLU A 198 -16.80 6.42 -8.11
C GLU A 198 -16.55 6.09 -9.58
N GLY A 199 -17.05 4.96 -10.05
CA GLY A 199 -16.87 4.52 -11.42
C GLY A 199 -17.45 3.14 -11.69
N ALA A 200 -17.41 2.72 -12.96
CA ALA A 200 -17.76 1.35 -13.30
C ALA A 200 -16.79 0.36 -12.64
N SER A 201 -17.32 -0.80 -12.26
CA SER A 201 -16.60 -1.90 -11.61
C SER A 201 -15.39 -2.33 -12.46
N ALA A 202 -14.20 -1.86 -12.08
CA ALA A 202 -12.96 -2.00 -12.82
C ALA A 202 -11.78 -2.03 -11.85
N GLU A 203 -10.70 -2.67 -12.30
CA GLU A 203 -9.47 -2.63 -11.52
C GLU A 203 -8.67 -1.37 -11.83
N MET A 204 -8.35 -0.61 -10.79
CA MET A 204 -7.65 0.66 -10.91
C MET A 204 -6.70 0.87 -9.73
N ARG A 205 -5.92 1.94 -9.83
CA ARG A 205 -5.00 2.36 -8.79
C ARG A 205 -5.29 3.78 -8.36
N VAL A 206 -5.22 3.99 -7.07
CA VAL A 206 -5.31 5.31 -6.46
C VAL A 206 -3.94 5.60 -5.86
N THR A 207 -3.21 6.52 -6.49
CA THR A 207 -1.93 7.01 -5.98
C THR A 207 -2.15 8.36 -5.32
N VAL A 208 -1.81 8.45 -4.04
CA VAL A 208 -1.82 9.70 -3.27
C VAL A 208 -0.37 10.13 -3.09
N VAL A 209 -0.04 11.33 -3.55
CA VAL A 209 1.29 11.95 -3.40
C VAL A 209 1.18 13.07 -2.39
N GLY A 210 1.94 12.96 -1.30
CA GLY A 210 2.01 13.96 -0.24
C GLY A 210 2.89 15.17 -0.64
N PRO A 211 2.84 16.26 0.17
CA PRO A 211 3.62 17.48 -0.08
C PRO A 211 5.13 17.27 -0.12
N THR A 212 5.64 16.27 0.60
CA THR A 212 7.06 15.90 0.64
C THR A 212 7.53 15.13 -0.60
N GLY A 213 6.61 14.77 -1.50
CA GLY A 213 6.88 13.96 -2.68
C GLY A 213 6.74 12.45 -2.45
N ALA A 214 6.62 12.01 -1.19
CA ALA A 214 6.29 10.61 -0.87
C ALA A 214 4.93 10.23 -1.47
N SER A 215 4.77 8.97 -1.86
CA SER A 215 3.53 8.48 -2.47
C SER A 215 3.12 7.13 -1.94
N VAL A 216 1.81 6.96 -1.71
CA VAL A 216 1.18 5.68 -1.39
C VAL A 216 0.27 5.31 -2.56
N THR A 217 0.34 4.07 -3.02
CA THR A 217 -0.49 3.56 -4.11
C THR A 217 -1.27 2.37 -3.62
N GLU A 218 -2.59 2.44 -3.75
CA GLU A 218 -3.49 1.36 -3.39
C GLU A 218 -4.21 0.84 -4.63
N ARG A 219 -4.44 -0.47 -4.64
CA ARG A 219 -5.26 -1.13 -5.67
C ARG A 219 -6.70 -1.09 -5.22
N VAL A 220 -7.57 -0.67 -6.13
CA VAL A 220 -9.01 -0.87 -6.02
C VAL A 220 -9.36 -2.05 -6.92
N SER A 221 -9.86 -3.12 -6.32
CA SER A 221 -10.32 -4.28 -7.08
C SER A 221 -11.70 -4.03 -7.68
N ARG A 222 -12.08 -4.89 -8.62
CA ARG A 222 -13.43 -4.88 -9.19
C ARG A 222 -14.50 -5.05 -8.11
N ASP A 223 -14.23 -5.94 -7.15
CA ASP A 223 -15.15 -6.30 -6.07
C ASP A 223 -15.34 -5.12 -5.10
N ASP A 224 -14.27 -4.36 -4.82
CA ASP A 224 -14.35 -3.15 -3.98
C ASP A 224 -15.22 -2.04 -4.61
N LEU A 225 -15.42 -2.10 -5.94
CA LEU A 225 -16.24 -1.18 -6.74
C LEU A 225 -17.54 -1.83 -7.24
N GLU A 226 -17.98 -2.95 -6.67
CA GLU A 226 -19.21 -3.63 -7.11
C GLU A 226 -20.43 -2.69 -7.01
N ASP A 227 -20.50 -1.90 -5.95
CA ASP A 227 -21.55 -0.88 -5.73
C ASP A 227 -21.28 0.45 -6.47
N GLY A 228 -20.25 0.49 -7.32
CA GLY A 228 -19.86 1.66 -8.12
C GLY A 228 -19.06 2.72 -7.36
N ARG A 229 -18.79 2.53 -6.06
CA ARG A 229 -18.07 3.48 -5.22
C ARG A 229 -17.22 2.77 -4.18
N THR A 230 -16.01 3.28 -3.94
CA THR A 230 -15.11 2.77 -2.91
C THR A 230 -14.31 3.90 -2.27
N THR A 231 -13.78 3.67 -1.06
CA THR A 231 -12.91 4.62 -0.36
C THR A 231 -11.56 3.99 -0.07
N VAL A 232 -10.51 4.67 -0.51
CA VAL A 232 -9.12 4.30 -0.26
C VAL A 232 -8.55 5.22 0.82
N SER A 233 -7.95 4.65 1.86
CA SER A 233 -7.34 5.41 2.96
C SER A 233 -5.83 5.48 2.81
N ALA A 234 -5.31 6.64 2.40
CA ALA A 234 -3.87 6.89 2.44
C ALA A 234 -3.45 7.26 3.88
N ARG A 235 -2.72 6.36 4.53
CA ARG A 235 -2.32 6.52 5.94
C ARG A 235 -1.30 7.64 6.10
N LEU A 236 -1.45 8.40 7.18
CA LEU A 236 -0.60 9.52 7.52
C LEU A 236 0.22 9.19 8.78
N TRP A 237 1.47 9.59 8.76
CA TRP A 237 2.40 9.48 9.88
C TRP A 237 2.75 10.86 10.39
N ASN A 238 2.87 11.03 11.71
CA ASN A 238 3.08 12.36 12.30
C ASN A 238 4.47 12.95 12.00
N ASP A 239 5.47 12.11 11.71
CA ASP A 239 6.84 12.55 11.42
C ASP A 239 7.06 12.91 9.94
N GLU A 240 8.05 13.77 9.69
CA GLU A 240 8.46 14.15 8.32
C GLU A 240 9.04 12.98 7.52
N THR A 241 9.53 11.95 8.21
CA THR A 241 10.09 10.72 7.60
C THR A 241 9.19 9.53 7.93
N PRO A 242 8.13 9.29 7.14
CA PRO A 242 7.20 8.19 7.37
C PRO A 242 7.85 6.82 7.06
N PRO A 243 7.39 5.73 7.70
CA PRO A 243 7.72 4.37 7.26
C PRO A 243 7.09 4.06 5.89
N ASP A 244 7.56 3.00 5.24
CA ASP A 244 7.00 2.55 3.96
C ASP A 244 5.49 2.30 4.04
N GLY A 245 4.75 2.78 3.04
CA GLY A 245 3.28 2.71 3.00
C GLY A 245 2.55 3.83 3.75
N TYR A 246 3.28 4.77 4.34
CA TYR A 246 2.71 5.95 4.99
C TYR A 246 3.14 7.25 4.29
N LEU A 247 2.27 8.27 4.35
CA LEU A 247 2.59 9.63 3.95
C LEU A 247 2.93 10.47 5.18
N ALA A 248 3.86 11.42 5.06
CA ALA A 248 4.06 12.40 6.12
C ALA A 248 2.81 13.27 6.25
N LYS A 249 2.31 13.45 7.48
CA LYS A 249 1.25 14.39 7.82
C LYS A 249 1.82 15.81 7.78
N ALA A 250 1.96 16.33 6.58
CA ALA A 250 2.52 17.64 6.30
C ALA A 250 1.45 18.60 5.76
N ASN A 251 1.73 19.90 5.89
CA ASN A 251 0.94 20.96 5.28
C ASN A 251 1.20 21.03 3.77
N GLY A 252 0.20 21.49 3.02
CA GLY A 252 0.28 21.74 1.58
C GLY A 252 -0.57 20.78 0.76
N THR A 253 -0.27 20.71 -0.54
CA THR A 253 -1.11 20.01 -1.51
C THR A 253 -0.84 18.51 -1.55
N TYR A 254 -1.83 17.71 -1.21
CA TYR A 254 -1.90 16.29 -1.54
C TYR A 254 -2.50 16.13 -2.93
N ARG A 255 -1.86 15.34 -3.78
CA ARG A 255 -2.33 15.09 -5.15
C ARG A 255 -2.73 13.64 -5.31
N VAL A 256 -3.96 13.40 -5.74
CA VAL A 256 -4.47 12.08 -6.09
C VAL A 256 -4.41 11.88 -7.58
N ARG A 257 -3.98 10.69 -7.99
CA ARG A 257 -4.07 10.19 -9.34
C ARG A 257 -4.80 8.87 -9.33
N VAL A 258 -5.88 8.79 -10.10
CA VAL A 258 -6.53 7.52 -10.43
C VAL A 258 -5.94 7.06 -11.76
N THR A 259 -5.43 5.83 -11.80
CA THR A 259 -4.81 5.25 -13.00
C THR A 259 -5.40 3.88 -13.30
N THR A 260 -5.55 3.58 -14.59
CA THR A 260 -5.83 2.20 -15.02
C THR A 260 -4.60 1.31 -14.78
N LEU A 261 -4.78 0.00 -14.86
CA LEU A 261 -3.65 -0.95 -14.73
C LEU A 261 -2.57 -0.75 -15.81
N ALA A 262 -2.97 -0.23 -16.97
CA ALA A 262 -2.05 0.12 -18.06
C ALA A 262 -1.26 1.41 -17.80
N GLY A 263 -1.41 2.05 -16.62
CA GLY A 263 -0.70 3.26 -16.24
C GLY A 263 -1.27 4.55 -16.81
N VAL A 264 -2.45 4.49 -17.45
CA VAL A 264 -3.12 5.69 -17.97
C VAL A 264 -3.82 6.40 -16.82
N THR A 265 -3.48 7.66 -16.56
CA THR A 265 -4.22 8.49 -15.61
C THR A 265 -5.60 8.80 -16.17
N VAL A 266 -6.64 8.42 -15.43
CA VAL A 266 -8.04 8.64 -15.80
C VAL A 266 -8.62 9.84 -15.07
N ASP A 267 -8.15 10.12 -13.85
CA ASP A 267 -8.58 11.29 -13.11
C ASP A 267 -7.50 11.83 -12.15
N ARG A 268 -7.65 13.09 -11.75
CA ARG A 268 -6.78 13.80 -10.79
C ARG A 268 -7.61 14.68 -9.86
N ALA A 269 -7.28 14.62 -8.58
CA ALA A 269 -7.81 15.53 -7.58
C ALA A 269 -6.69 16.06 -6.70
N THR A 270 -6.96 17.18 -6.03
CA THR A 270 -6.05 17.81 -5.09
C THR A 270 -6.77 18.13 -3.81
N PHE A 271 -6.09 17.93 -2.68
CA PHE A 271 -6.54 18.30 -1.36
C PHE A 271 -5.50 19.19 -0.71
N GLU A 272 -5.91 20.40 -0.34
CA GLU A 272 -5.05 21.34 0.36
C GLU A 272 -5.20 21.10 1.86
N ALA A 273 -4.08 20.78 2.51
CA ALA A 273 -4.02 20.61 3.95
C ALA A 273 -3.45 21.87 4.61
N ASP A 274 -4.30 22.55 5.36
CA ASP A 274 -3.93 23.70 6.19
C ASP A 274 -3.43 23.26 7.58
N PRO A 275 -2.59 24.10 8.24
CA PRO A 275 -1.98 23.78 9.52
C PRO A 275 -2.99 23.60 10.66
N GLY A 276 -2.68 22.65 11.53
CA GLY A 276 -2.48 22.94 12.95
C GLY A 276 -3.61 22.64 13.94
N VAL A 277 -3.25 22.05 15.08
CA VAL A 277 -4.05 22.11 16.30
C VAL A 277 -3.82 23.49 16.92
N ALA A 278 -4.89 24.22 17.25
CA ALA A 278 -4.81 25.50 17.93
C ALA A 278 -5.29 25.34 19.39
N LEU A 279 -4.47 25.81 20.33
CA LEU A 279 -4.93 26.03 21.69
C LEU A 279 -5.82 27.28 21.70
N ARG A 280 -7.08 27.16 22.14
CA ARG A 280 -8.02 28.29 22.12
C ARG A 280 -8.20 28.96 23.45
N VAL A 281 -8.41 28.18 24.52
CA VAL A 281 -8.76 28.73 25.83
C VAL A 281 -8.12 27.90 26.92
N VAL A 282 -7.56 28.59 27.92
CA VAL A 282 -7.18 28.01 29.21
C VAL A 282 -7.89 28.82 30.27
N GLU A 283 -8.77 28.18 31.03
CA GLU A 283 -9.52 28.78 32.14
C GLU A 283 -9.13 28.09 33.45
N THR A 284 -9.01 28.86 34.52
CA THR A 284 -8.78 28.34 35.87
C THR A 284 -9.89 28.74 36.79
N ASP A 285 -10.34 27.81 37.62
CA ASP A 285 -11.31 28.09 38.67
C ASP A 285 -10.94 27.36 39.96
N SER A 286 -11.43 27.89 41.07
CA SER A 286 -11.37 27.25 42.38
C SER A 286 -12.23 25.99 42.40
N ALA A 287 -11.96 25.05 43.31
CA ALA A 287 -12.72 23.81 43.52
C ALA A 287 -14.24 23.99 43.66
N ARG A 288 -14.66 25.19 44.10
CA ARG A 288 -16.04 25.56 44.42
C ARG A 288 -16.70 26.42 43.33
N GLY A 289 -15.94 26.88 42.35
CA GLY A 289 -16.46 27.52 41.16
C GLY A 289 -16.89 26.49 40.11
N GLU A 290 -17.80 26.89 39.24
CA GLU A 290 -18.34 26.05 38.18
C GLU A 290 -17.65 26.44 36.88
N LEU A 291 -16.66 25.64 36.46
CA LEU A 291 -16.24 25.65 35.06
C LEU A 291 -17.49 25.23 34.26
N ASP A 292 -18.04 26.14 33.44
CA ASP A 292 -19.30 25.95 32.67
C ASP A 292 -19.12 24.97 31.49
N TRP A 293 -18.41 23.87 31.72
CA TRP A 293 -18.01 22.91 30.72
C TRP A 293 -18.59 21.55 31.10
N ASN A 294 -19.56 21.11 30.32
CA ASN A 294 -20.32 19.90 30.57
C ASN A 294 -19.51 18.63 30.19
N ARG A 295 -18.44 18.28 30.94
CA ARG A 295 -17.75 16.96 30.87
C ARG A 295 -16.70 16.74 31.97
N SER A 296 -16.61 15.48 32.43
CA SER A 296 -15.60 14.85 33.31
C SER A 296 -15.05 15.71 34.46
N ASP A 297 -15.84 15.85 35.52
CA ASP A 297 -15.36 16.41 36.80
C ASP A 297 -14.27 15.47 37.38
N PRO A 298 -13.05 15.97 37.68
CA PRO A 298 -11.98 15.16 38.29
C PRO A 298 -12.29 14.74 39.74
N GLY A 299 -13.43 15.15 40.30
CA GLY A 299 -13.90 14.81 41.63
C GLY A 299 -13.71 15.94 42.64
N SER A 300 -14.31 15.79 43.82
CA SER A 300 -14.40 16.82 44.87
C SER A 300 -13.16 16.98 45.75
N GLN A 301 -11.99 16.45 45.34
CA GLN A 301 -10.76 16.39 46.15
C GLN A 301 -9.63 17.30 45.66
N HIS A 302 -9.92 18.30 44.82
CA HIS A 302 -8.92 19.20 44.25
C HIS A 302 -9.29 20.64 44.57
N GLU A 303 -8.33 21.44 45.05
CA GLU A 303 -8.52 22.84 45.48
C GLU A 303 -8.59 23.80 44.29
N VAL A 304 -7.86 23.50 43.21
CA VAL A 304 -7.88 24.29 41.97
C VAL A 304 -8.13 23.36 40.77
N ARG A 305 -8.92 23.85 39.81
CA ARG A 305 -9.27 23.15 38.57
C ARG A 305 -8.77 23.98 37.39
N VAL A 306 -7.97 23.36 36.53
CA VAL A 306 -7.47 23.97 35.28
C VAL A 306 -8.24 23.38 34.12
N GLY A 307 -9.12 24.18 33.53
CA GLY A 307 -9.77 23.89 32.26
C GLY A 307 -8.85 24.19 31.09
N VAL A 308 -8.61 23.21 30.22
CA VAL A 308 -7.87 23.39 28.96
C VAL A 308 -8.78 23.01 27.79
N VAL A 309 -9.01 23.96 26.87
CA VAL A 309 -9.78 23.75 25.63
C VAL A 309 -8.84 23.78 24.44
N VAL A 310 -8.86 22.69 23.68
CA VAL A 310 -8.05 22.50 22.48
C VAL A 310 -8.97 22.33 21.28
N THR A 311 -8.65 23.01 20.17
CA THR A 311 -9.38 22.88 18.91
C THR A 311 -8.44 22.34 17.84
N ASN A 312 -8.92 21.38 17.05
CA ASN A 312 -8.22 20.94 15.85
C ASN A 312 -8.58 21.83 14.66
N ASP A 313 -7.86 22.92 14.45
CA ASP A 313 -8.04 23.78 13.27
C ASP A 313 -7.38 23.17 12.00
N GLY A 314 -6.76 21.99 12.13
CA GLY A 314 -5.97 21.35 11.08
C GLY A 314 -6.78 20.43 10.19
N ALA A 315 -6.24 20.16 9.00
CA ALA A 315 -6.95 19.39 7.98
C ALA A 315 -7.13 17.90 8.29
N PHE A 316 -6.47 17.35 9.31
CA PHE A 316 -6.45 15.90 9.59
C PHE A 316 -6.81 15.57 11.04
N HIS A 317 -7.27 14.33 11.26
CA HIS A 317 -7.38 13.76 12.59
C HIS A 317 -6.04 13.82 13.32
N THR A 318 -6.09 14.08 14.62
CA THR A 318 -4.87 14.21 15.42
C THR A 318 -5.17 13.90 16.87
N SER A 319 -4.10 13.64 17.62
CA SER A 319 -4.15 13.57 19.07
C SER A 319 -3.34 14.69 19.69
N ALA A 320 -3.75 15.10 20.88
CA ALA A 320 -2.99 16.00 21.72
C ALA A 320 -2.99 15.49 23.16
N GLU A 321 -1.95 15.85 23.89
CA GLU A 321 -1.85 15.64 25.32
C GLU A 321 -1.73 17.02 25.98
N ALA A 322 -2.72 17.39 26.80
CA ALA A 322 -2.61 18.55 27.67
C ALA A 322 -2.05 18.08 29.01
N SER A 323 -1.02 18.75 29.51
CA SER A 323 -0.43 18.46 30.81
C SER A 323 -0.20 19.73 31.62
N VAL A 324 -0.48 19.66 32.92
CA VAL A 324 -0.26 20.76 33.86
C VAL A 324 0.97 20.45 34.70
N ALA A 325 1.99 21.29 34.58
CA ALA A 325 3.21 21.23 35.36
C ALA A 325 3.10 22.16 36.57
N VAL A 326 3.25 21.57 37.76
CA VAL A 326 3.31 22.26 39.04
C VAL A 326 4.79 22.47 39.39
N PRO A 327 5.26 23.71 39.59
CA PRO A 327 6.62 23.96 40.07
C PRO A 327 6.98 23.12 41.30
N GLY A 328 8.16 22.51 41.30
CA GLY A 328 8.64 21.67 42.42
C GLY A 328 8.12 20.23 42.45
N GLU A 329 7.15 19.83 41.61
CA GLU A 329 6.79 18.42 41.44
C GLU A 329 7.64 17.73 40.37
N ALA A 330 8.39 16.70 40.77
CA ALA A 330 9.22 15.91 39.87
C ALA A 330 8.48 14.72 39.20
N ARG A 331 7.21 14.47 39.55
CA ARG A 331 6.44 13.32 39.06
C ARG A 331 5.46 13.72 37.96
N ASP A 332 5.19 12.75 37.07
CA ASP A 332 4.45 12.86 35.81
C ASP A 332 3.39 13.98 35.81
N PRO A 333 3.53 15.00 34.96
CA PRO A 333 2.55 16.07 34.90
C PRO A 333 1.20 15.46 34.56
N ARG A 334 0.16 15.86 35.32
CA ARG A 334 -1.19 15.32 35.16
C ARG A 334 -1.66 15.61 33.75
N SER A 335 -2.01 14.56 32.99
CA SER A 335 -2.32 14.71 31.59
C SER A 335 -3.65 14.08 31.15
N GLY A 336 -4.25 14.69 30.14
CA GLY A 336 -5.39 14.15 29.39
C GLY A 336 -4.99 13.99 27.93
N THR A 337 -5.32 12.85 27.32
CA THR A 337 -5.13 12.62 25.88
C THR A 337 -6.46 12.76 25.15
N TYR A 338 -6.43 13.45 24.01
CA TYR A 338 -7.57 13.60 23.11
C TYR A 338 -7.29 12.96 21.78
N TYR A 339 -8.35 12.55 21.12
CA TYR A 339 -8.38 12.28 19.69
C TYR A 339 -9.52 13.12 19.13
N PHE A 340 -9.22 14.01 18.19
CA PHE A 340 -10.22 14.91 17.64
C PHE A 340 -10.15 14.96 16.11
N ALA A 341 -11.32 15.01 15.50
CA ALA A 341 -11.52 15.24 14.08
C ALA A 341 -11.19 16.69 13.69
N PRO A 342 -10.99 16.99 12.40
CA PRO A 342 -10.89 18.37 11.92
C PRO A 342 -12.08 19.22 12.36
N GLY A 343 -11.83 20.41 12.91
CA GLY A 343 -12.83 21.35 13.41
C GLY A 343 -13.42 21.01 14.78
N GLU A 344 -13.07 19.87 15.37
CA GLU A 344 -13.57 19.46 16.68
C GLU A 344 -12.85 20.22 17.80
N THR A 345 -13.60 20.53 18.86
CA THR A 345 -13.11 21.19 20.07
C THR A 345 -13.38 20.29 21.25
N GLU A 346 -12.34 20.01 22.02
CA GLU A 346 -12.42 19.18 23.23
C GLU A 346 -11.83 19.93 24.42
N ALA A 347 -12.33 19.61 25.60
CA ALA A 347 -11.93 20.24 26.86
C ALA A 347 -11.51 19.17 27.87
N VAL A 348 -10.55 19.52 28.73
CA VAL A 348 -10.25 18.75 29.94
C VAL A 348 -10.24 19.65 31.14
N VAL A 349 -10.56 19.06 32.27
CA VAL A 349 -10.29 19.65 33.57
C VAL A 349 -9.18 18.84 34.23
N VAL A 350 -8.05 19.49 34.47
CA VAL A 350 -6.95 18.93 35.26
C VAL A 350 -7.05 19.53 36.66
N GLY A 351 -7.32 18.69 37.64
CA GLY A 351 -7.32 19.11 39.04
C GLY A 351 -5.90 19.27 39.58
N ILE A 352 -5.68 20.27 40.42
CA ILE A 352 -4.48 20.47 41.23
C ILE A 352 -4.87 20.15 42.69
N PRO A 353 -4.14 19.25 43.38
CA PRO A 353 -4.47 18.88 44.75
C PRO A 353 -4.17 20.05 45.69
N GLU A 354 -4.93 20.14 46.78
CA GLU A 354 -4.78 21.15 47.84
C GLU A 354 -3.32 21.25 48.33
N GLU A 355 -2.69 20.11 48.63
CA GLU A 355 -1.29 20.04 49.07
C GLU A 355 -0.25 20.63 48.10
N ALA A 356 -0.58 20.71 46.81
CA ALA A 356 0.30 21.33 45.81
C ALA A 356 0.03 22.84 45.69
N VAL A 357 -1.23 23.26 45.83
CA VAL A 357 -1.60 24.68 45.82
C VAL A 357 -1.04 25.39 47.05
N GLU A 358 -1.18 24.80 48.24
CA GLU A 358 -0.60 25.32 49.49
C GLU A 358 0.91 25.50 49.37
N ARG A 359 1.61 24.49 48.82
CA ARG A 359 3.05 24.55 48.60
C ARG A 359 3.46 25.68 47.65
N LEU A 360 2.75 25.84 46.53
CA LEU A 360 3.02 26.92 45.59
C LEU A 360 2.85 28.29 46.26
N ARG A 361 1.80 28.47 47.06
CA ARG A 361 1.56 29.69 47.84
C ARG A 361 2.68 29.96 48.86
N ASP A 362 3.09 28.94 49.60
CA ASP A 362 4.19 29.03 50.58
C ASP A 362 5.54 29.39 49.92
N GLU A 363 5.77 28.92 48.71
CA GLU A 363 6.97 29.21 47.91
C GLU A 363 6.88 30.54 47.14
N GLY A 364 5.76 31.26 47.23
CA GLY A 364 5.52 32.52 46.53
C GLY A 364 5.28 32.37 45.01
N SER A 365 4.91 31.18 44.57
CA SER A 365 4.53 30.90 43.18
C SER A 365 3.02 31.08 42.99
N GLU A 366 2.64 32.03 42.15
CA GLU A 366 1.23 32.37 41.88
C GLU A 366 0.69 31.74 40.60
N THR A 367 1.51 31.00 39.85
CA THR A 367 1.14 30.46 38.53
C THR A 367 1.48 28.98 38.39
N VAL A 368 0.72 28.31 37.51
CA VAL A 368 1.03 26.96 37.02
C VAL A 368 1.27 26.99 35.52
N THR A 369 2.10 26.09 35.02
CA THR A 369 2.39 26.01 33.59
C THR A 369 1.53 24.93 32.94
N VAL A 370 0.70 25.32 31.97
CA VAL A 370 -0.03 24.40 31.11
C VAL A 370 0.76 24.21 29.83
N THR A 371 1.09 22.96 29.50
CA THR A 371 1.71 22.61 28.22
C THR A 371 0.79 21.70 27.43
N VAL A 372 0.65 21.97 26.13
CA VAL A 372 -0.10 21.11 25.22
C VAL A 372 0.85 20.60 24.15
N TRP A 373 0.88 19.28 24.02
CA TRP A 373 1.74 18.56 23.09
C TRP A 373 0.90 17.89 22.01
N GLN A 374 1.41 17.87 20.78
CA GLN A 374 0.88 17.04 19.71
C GLN A 374 1.39 15.62 19.89
N SER A 375 0.50 14.63 19.73
CA SER A 375 0.80 13.21 19.92
C SER A 375 1.09 12.79 21.37
N ARG A 376 0.77 11.52 21.67
CA ARG A 376 1.01 10.87 22.97
C ARG A 376 2.50 10.74 23.32
N HIS A 377 3.37 10.89 22.33
CA HIS A 377 4.82 10.80 22.50
C HIS A 377 5.50 12.15 22.73
N ARG A 378 4.70 13.24 22.83
CA ARG A 378 5.20 14.61 23.03
C ARG A 378 6.16 15.06 21.94
N ASP A 379 5.86 14.65 20.71
CA ASP A 379 6.72 14.83 19.54
C ASP A 379 6.86 16.32 19.18
N ARG A 380 5.83 17.12 19.48
CA ARG A 380 5.82 18.56 19.20
C ARG A 380 5.08 19.35 20.27
N LEU A 381 5.73 20.36 20.83
CA LEU A 381 5.08 21.33 21.71
C LEU A 381 4.18 22.24 20.86
N LEU A 382 2.88 22.26 21.18
CA LEU A 382 1.90 23.09 20.49
C LEU A 382 1.75 24.45 21.18
N ALA A 383 1.71 24.45 22.51
CA ALA A 383 1.54 25.66 23.29
C ALA A 383 2.06 25.51 24.73
N THR A 384 2.44 26.63 25.32
CA THR A 384 2.76 26.77 26.74
C THR A 384 2.13 28.05 27.25
N VAL A 385 1.37 27.96 28.34
CA VAL A 385 0.67 29.09 28.96
C VAL A 385 0.90 29.04 30.46
N GLU A 386 1.30 30.16 31.05
CA GLU A 386 1.27 30.34 32.49
C GLU A 386 -0.12 30.79 32.91
N VAL A 387 -0.70 30.11 33.88
CA VAL A 387 -2.06 30.39 34.34
C VAL A 387 -2.01 30.75 35.82
N PRO A 388 -2.57 31.90 36.22
CA PRO A 388 -2.61 32.28 37.63
C PRO A 388 -3.51 31.34 38.42
N LEU A 389 -3.08 31.03 39.64
CA LEU A 389 -3.92 30.37 40.63
C LEU A 389 -5.01 31.36 41.12
N PRO A 390 -6.25 30.90 41.37
CA PRO A 390 -7.27 31.75 41.94
C PRO A 390 -6.90 32.18 43.38
N ASP A 391 -7.19 33.45 43.69
CA ASP A 391 -7.04 34.02 45.04
C ASP A 391 -7.99 33.33 46.04
N GLU A 392 -7.56 33.15 47.29
CA GLU A 392 -8.40 32.59 48.36
C GLU A 392 -9.70 33.39 48.60
N GLU A 393 -9.75 34.66 48.20
CA GLU A 393 -10.81 35.61 48.53
C GLU A 393 -12.03 35.61 47.59
N SER A 394 -12.03 34.85 46.49
CA SER A 394 -13.25 34.65 45.69
C SER A 394 -14.16 33.59 46.33
N ASP A 395 -14.58 33.82 47.57
CA ASP A 395 -15.74 33.18 48.17
C ASP A 395 -16.98 33.95 47.70
N PRO A 396 -17.75 33.48 46.69
CA PRO A 396 -19.09 33.99 46.51
C PRO A 396 -19.87 33.50 47.72
N GLY A 397 -19.92 34.33 48.78
CA GLY A 397 -20.69 34.05 49.98
C GLY A 397 -22.10 33.53 49.61
N PRO A 398 -22.70 32.69 50.46
CA PRO A 398 -23.87 31.89 50.12
C PRO A 398 -24.95 32.77 49.47
N ARG A 399 -25.23 32.51 48.18
CA ARG A 399 -26.34 33.17 47.50
C ARG A 399 -27.65 32.71 48.15
N PRO A 400 -28.59 33.63 48.44
CA PRO A 400 -29.84 33.33 49.13
C PRO A 400 -30.78 32.40 48.34
#